data_AF-A0A3A4VCZ0-F1
#
_entry.id   AF-A0A3A4VCZ0-F1
#
_cell.length_a   1.000
_cell.length_b   1.000
_cell.length_c   1.000
_cell.angle_alpha   90.00
_cell.angle_beta   90.00
_cell.angle_gamma   90.00
#
_symmetry.space_group_name_H-M   'P 1'
#
loop_
_entity.id
_entity.type
_entity.pdbx_description
1 polymer ?
#
loop_
_entity_poly.entity_id
_entity_poly.type
_entity_poly.pdbx_seq_one_letter_code
_entity_poly.pdbx_strand_id
1 'polypeptide(L)'
;MTKKIIIIISVLAVLAILVLLIFNFGIKNKMLFFVPEKEEKSSSKYGVYTELIPTPKERKERLNVKPDVDFDGLPDEDEEKNHTDKKIRDSDNDGLTDWQEVIVWLTDPLKPDTDDDGFKDGDEVKNGYDPKK
;
A
#
# COMPACT_ATOMS: atom_id res chain seq x y z
N MET A 1 46.25 42.71 12.26
CA MET A 1 46.24 41.31 11.77
C MET A 1 45.00 40.54 12.22
N THR A 2 44.37 40.89 13.34
CA THR A 2 43.19 40.21 13.92
C THR A 2 41.90 40.33 13.10
N LYS A 3 41.58 41.49 12.53
CA LYS A 3 40.33 41.69 11.76
C LYS A 3 40.20 40.78 10.52
N LYS A 4 41.30 40.56 9.79
CA LYS A 4 41.32 39.66 8.63
C LYS A 4 41.12 38.19 9.03
N ILE A 5 41.71 37.79 10.16
CA ILE A 5 41.55 36.43 10.72
C ILE A 5 40.11 36.20 11.19
N ILE A 6 39.50 37.19 11.86
CA ILE A 6 38.09 37.14 12.29
C ILE A 6 37.15 37.02 11.07
N ILE A 7 37.40 37.76 9.99
CA ILE A 7 36.63 37.65 8.75
C ILE A 7 36.74 36.24 8.16
N ILE A 8 37.95 35.69 8.06
CA ILE A 8 38.17 34.34 7.52
C ILE A 8 37.43 33.27 8.34
N ILE A 9 37.52 33.35 9.67
CA ILE A 9 36.81 32.41 10.57
C ILE A 9 35.29 32.55 10.40
N SER A 10 34.77 33.78 10.28
CA SER A 10 33.34 34.01 10.07
C SER A 10 32.83 33.43 8.74
N VAL A 11 33.61 33.54 7.66
CA VAL A 11 33.28 32.98 6.35
C VAL A 11 33.30 31.45 6.41
N LEU A 12 34.29 30.85 7.08
CA LEU A 12 34.37 29.41 7.25
C LEU A 12 33.20 28.86 8.08
N ALA A 13 32.77 29.58 9.13
CA ALA A 13 31.62 29.19 9.94
C ALA A 13 30.32 29.20 9.13
N VAL A 14 30.10 30.23 8.29
CA VAL A 14 28.93 30.31 7.41
C VAL A 14 28.94 29.18 6.36
N LEU A 15 30.10 28.88 5.77
CA LEU A 15 30.24 27.77 4.83
C LEU A 15 29.95 26.41 5.48
N ALA A 16 30.42 26.19 6.72
CA ALA A 16 30.15 24.96 7.46
C ALA A 16 28.66 24.78 7.77
N ILE A 17 27.96 25.85 8.16
CA ILE A 17 26.51 25.83 8.38
C ILE A 17 25.77 25.54 7.06
N LEU A 18 26.19 26.15 5.95
CA LEU A 18 25.59 25.90 4.64
C LEU A 18 25.73 24.42 4.23
N VAL A 19 26.91 23.83 4.46
CA VAL A 19 27.16 22.40 4.20
C VAL A 19 26.28 21.51 5.08
N LEU A 20 26.14 21.82 6.37
CA LEU A 20 25.25 21.09 7.27
C LEU A 20 23.77 21.20 6.87
N LEU A 21 23.35 22.36 6.37
CA LEU A 21 21.99 22.55 5.86
C LEU A 21 21.75 21.75 4.58
N ILE A 22 22.70 21.73 3.63
CA ILE A 22 22.62 20.90 2.41
C ILE A 22 22.57 19.41 2.77
N PHE A 23 23.38 18.98 3.74
CA PHE A 23 23.41 17.58 4.18
C PHE A 23 22.11 17.18 4.89
N ASN A 24 21.60 18.02 5.80
CA ASN A 24 20.33 17.78 6.50
C ASN A 24 19.10 17.88 5.57
N PHE A 25 19.16 18.72 4.52
CA PHE A 25 18.12 18.83 3.50
C PHE A 25 18.15 17.65 2.52
N GLY A 26 19.34 17.19 2.13
CA GLY A 26 19.54 16.03 1.25
C GLY A 26 19.10 14.70 1.84
N ILE A 27 19.00 14.58 3.17
CA ILE A 27 18.49 13.37 3.83
C ILE A 27 16.96 13.38 3.98
N LYS A 28 16.32 14.55 4.07
CA LYS A 28 14.85 14.65 4.21
C LYS A 28 14.08 14.51 2.89
N ASN A 29 14.76 14.68 1.75
CA ASN A 29 14.18 14.46 0.41
C ASN A 29 14.63 13.14 -0.23
N LYS A 30 14.81 12.08 0.55
CA LYS A 30 14.89 10.71 0.02
C LYS A 30 13.47 10.16 -0.26
N MET A 31 12.69 10.94 -1.00
CA MET A 31 11.42 10.55 -1.61
C MET A 31 11.31 11.15 -3.01
N LEU A 32 12.41 11.09 -3.75
CA LEU A 32 12.40 11.12 -5.21
C LEU A 32 13.06 9.82 -5.63
N PHE A 33 12.20 8.88 -6.03
CA PHE A 33 12.53 7.56 -6.52
C PHE A 33 13.67 7.64 -7.54
N PHE A 34 14.87 7.31 -7.09
CA PHE A 34 15.96 6.93 -7.96
C PHE A 34 15.65 5.50 -8.41
N VAL A 35 15.21 5.33 -9.66
CA VAL A 35 15.12 4.02 -10.32
C VAL A 35 16.50 3.76 -10.92
N PRO A 36 17.35 2.90 -10.33
CA PRO A 36 18.62 2.55 -10.95
C PRO A 36 18.37 1.63 -12.15
N GLU A 37 18.62 2.18 -13.33
CA GLU A 37 18.88 1.42 -14.55
C GLU A 37 20.16 0.60 -14.36
N LYS A 38 20.02 -0.71 -14.09
CA LYS A 38 20.98 -1.73 -14.51
C LYS A 38 20.26 -3.04 -14.82
N GLU A 39 20.19 -3.34 -16.11
CA GLU A 39 19.98 -4.67 -16.64
C GLU A 39 21.10 -5.60 -16.13
N GLU A 40 20.75 -6.72 -15.49
CA GLU A 40 20.89 -8.06 -16.10
C GLU A 40 20.50 -9.19 -15.10
N LYS A 41 19.38 -9.85 -15.45
CA LYS A 41 19.12 -11.32 -15.45
C LYS A 41 18.84 -12.08 -14.13
N SER A 42 17.66 -12.73 -14.17
CA SER A 42 17.17 -13.90 -13.41
C SER A 42 16.53 -13.59 -12.05
N SER A 43 15.23 -13.28 -12.00
CA SER A 43 14.18 -14.31 -11.94
C SER A 43 12.84 -13.73 -12.41
N SER A 44 12.43 -14.11 -13.60
CA SER A 44 11.12 -13.82 -14.18
C SER A 44 10.06 -14.69 -13.49
N LYS A 45 9.19 -14.10 -12.66
CA LYS A 45 7.90 -14.75 -12.28
C LYS A 45 6.69 -14.24 -13.08
N TYR A 46 6.89 -13.24 -13.92
CA TYR A 46 5.92 -12.83 -14.93
C TYR A 46 6.65 -12.72 -16.26
N GLY A 47 6.73 -13.85 -16.94
CA GLY A 47 7.24 -13.94 -18.30
C GLY A 47 6.31 -13.21 -19.26
N VAL A 48 6.92 -12.48 -20.18
CA VAL A 48 6.31 -11.96 -21.40
C VAL A 48 5.54 -13.09 -22.09
N TYR A 49 4.21 -12.99 -22.18
CA TYR A 49 3.42 -13.90 -23.01
C TYR A 49 3.56 -13.51 -24.48
N THR A 50 4.73 -13.79 -25.06
CA THR A 50 4.83 -14.08 -26.50
C THR A 50 4.82 -15.59 -26.68
N GLU A 51 3.78 -16.23 -26.16
CA GLU A 51 3.38 -17.59 -26.51
C GLU A 51 2.01 -17.48 -27.16
N LEU A 52 1.93 -17.91 -28.42
CA LEU A 52 0.75 -18.27 -29.20
C LEU A 52 -0.58 -17.87 -28.55
N ILE A 53 -1.24 -16.80 -29.01
CA ILE A 53 -2.54 -16.34 -28.47
C ILE A 53 -3.46 -17.58 -28.35
N PRO A 54 -3.74 -18.07 -27.12
CA PRO A 54 -4.57 -19.24 -26.96
C PRO A 54 -5.93 -18.90 -27.51
N THR A 55 -6.53 -19.84 -28.22
CA THR A 55 -7.86 -19.63 -28.78
C THR A 55 -8.81 -19.22 -27.64
N PRO A 56 -9.86 -18.40 -27.89
CA PRO A 56 -10.80 -17.99 -26.85
C PRO A 56 -11.37 -19.16 -26.02
N LYS A 57 -11.35 -20.38 -26.59
CA LYS A 57 -11.75 -21.62 -25.93
C LYS A 57 -10.72 -22.10 -24.88
N GLU A 58 -9.43 -22.04 -25.18
CA GLU A 58 -8.34 -22.47 -24.27
C GLU A 58 -8.07 -21.46 -23.14
N ARG A 59 -8.43 -20.18 -23.32
CA ARG A 59 -8.32 -19.15 -22.28
C ARG A 59 -9.22 -19.43 -21.08
N LYS A 60 -10.44 -19.95 -21.31
CA LYS A 60 -11.38 -20.31 -20.23
C LYS A 60 -10.93 -21.52 -19.41
N GLU A 61 -10.00 -22.32 -19.95
CA GLU A 61 -9.54 -23.56 -19.35
C GLU A 61 -8.29 -23.39 -18.47
N ARG A 62 -7.62 -22.22 -18.53
CA ARG A 62 -6.35 -21.94 -17.80
C ARG A 62 -6.47 -20.95 -16.64
N LEU A 63 -7.60 -20.30 -16.48
CA LEU A 63 -7.85 -19.32 -15.44
C LEU A 63 -9.08 -19.78 -14.68
N ASN A 64 -8.88 -20.60 -13.66
CA ASN A 64 -9.90 -20.95 -12.67
C ASN A 64 -10.19 -19.71 -11.79
N VAL A 65 -10.60 -18.62 -12.42
CA VAL A 65 -10.95 -17.36 -11.77
C VAL A 65 -12.35 -17.55 -11.20
N LYS A 66 -12.42 -17.54 -9.88
CA LYS A 66 -13.70 -17.51 -9.18
C LYS A 66 -14.41 -16.18 -9.51
N PRO A 67 -15.73 -16.18 -9.71
CA PRO A 67 -16.50 -14.95 -9.82
C PRO A 67 -16.25 -14.03 -8.61
N ASP A 68 -16.21 -12.73 -8.90
CA ASP A 68 -16.08 -11.62 -7.96
C ASP A 68 -16.83 -10.46 -8.65
N VAL A 69 -18.07 -10.22 -8.22
CA VAL A 69 -19.04 -9.36 -8.95
C VAL A 69 -18.82 -7.88 -8.66
N ASP A 70 -18.39 -7.53 -7.47
CA ASP A 70 -18.16 -6.14 -7.06
C ASP A 70 -16.68 -5.70 -7.13
N PHE A 71 -15.80 -6.65 -7.41
CA PHE A 71 -14.37 -6.46 -7.62
C PHE A 71 -13.64 -5.91 -6.38
N ASP A 72 -14.10 -6.25 -5.18
CA ASP A 72 -13.40 -5.91 -3.94
C ASP A 72 -12.21 -6.87 -3.64
N GLY A 73 -12.19 -8.03 -4.29
CA GLY A 73 -11.16 -9.06 -4.17
C GLY A 73 -11.59 -10.30 -3.37
N LEU A 74 -12.78 -10.29 -2.76
CA LEU A 74 -13.42 -11.43 -2.11
C LEU A 74 -14.29 -12.16 -3.15
N PRO A 75 -14.01 -13.43 -3.47
CA PRO A 75 -14.82 -14.15 -4.44
C PRO A 75 -16.28 -14.34 -3.98
N ASP A 76 -17.23 -14.33 -4.91
CA ASP A 76 -18.68 -14.52 -4.67
C ASP A 76 -19.02 -15.75 -3.80
N GLU A 77 -18.20 -16.80 -3.87
CA GLU A 77 -18.38 -18.01 -3.05
C GLU A 77 -17.95 -17.83 -1.60
N ASP A 78 -16.99 -16.95 -1.35
CA ASP A 78 -16.50 -16.61 -0.02
C ASP A 78 -17.40 -15.54 0.60
N GLU A 79 -17.93 -14.61 -0.20
CA GLU A 79 -19.02 -13.71 0.21
C GLU A 79 -20.27 -14.47 0.67
N GLU A 80 -20.68 -15.50 -0.07
CA GLU A 80 -21.81 -16.35 0.33
C GLU A 80 -21.59 -17.05 1.67
N LYS A 81 -20.34 -17.42 1.99
CA LYS A 81 -19.98 -18.04 3.27
C LYS A 81 -19.95 -17.03 4.41
N ASN A 82 -19.55 -15.79 4.14
CA ASN A 82 -19.51 -14.69 5.11
C ASN A 82 -20.85 -13.94 5.20
N HIS A 83 -21.83 -14.29 4.37
CA HIS A 83 -23.15 -13.67 4.32
C HIS A 83 -23.15 -12.18 3.90
N THR A 84 -22.13 -11.77 3.16
CA THR A 84 -22.01 -10.44 2.58
C THR A 84 -22.77 -10.31 1.24
N ASP A 85 -22.97 -9.07 0.75
CA ASP A 85 -23.66 -8.82 -0.52
C ASP A 85 -22.66 -8.76 -1.68
N LYS A 86 -22.74 -9.75 -2.58
CA LYS A 86 -21.93 -9.92 -3.81
C LYS A 86 -21.86 -8.71 -4.74
N LYS A 87 -22.66 -7.68 -4.52
CA LYS A 87 -22.74 -6.47 -5.35
C LYS A 87 -22.23 -5.24 -4.61
N ILE A 88 -21.84 -5.36 -3.35
CA ILE A 88 -21.49 -4.26 -2.47
C ILE A 88 -20.17 -4.57 -1.79
N ARG A 89 -19.16 -3.77 -2.14
CA ARG A 89 -17.78 -3.97 -1.70
C ARG A 89 -17.56 -3.86 -0.19
N ASP A 90 -18.50 -3.26 0.53
CA ASP A 90 -18.42 -2.89 1.94
C ASP A 90 -19.83 -3.09 2.50
N SER A 91 -20.06 -4.28 3.07
CA SER A 91 -21.40 -4.77 3.40
C SER A 91 -22.01 -4.04 4.60
N ASP A 92 -21.20 -3.53 5.52
CA ASP A 92 -21.65 -2.86 6.74
C ASP A 92 -21.44 -1.32 6.72
N ASN A 93 -20.76 -0.81 5.70
CA ASN A 93 -20.49 0.60 5.44
C ASN A 93 -19.67 1.27 6.54
N ASP A 94 -18.64 0.59 7.03
CA ASP A 94 -17.70 1.11 8.01
C ASP A 94 -16.45 1.76 7.41
N GLY A 95 -16.17 1.50 6.13
CA GLY A 95 -15.03 2.01 5.39
C GLY A 95 -13.93 0.99 5.06
N LEU A 96 -14.11 -0.29 5.44
CA LEU A 96 -13.33 -1.43 4.98
C LEU A 96 -14.12 -2.22 3.92
N THR A 97 -13.43 -2.82 2.96
CA THR A 97 -14.12 -3.76 2.06
C THR A 97 -14.26 -5.13 2.71
N ASP A 98 -15.25 -5.91 2.30
CA ASP A 98 -15.49 -7.26 2.83
C ASP A 98 -14.21 -8.12 2.74
N TRP A 99 -13.46 -8.00 1.63
CA TRP A 99 -12.14 -8.62 1.50
C TRP A 99 -11.14 -8.18 2.58
N GLN A 100 -11.06 -6.87 2.87
CA GLN A 100 -10.15 -6.35 3.89
C GLN A 100 -10.52 -6.87 5.27
N GLU A 101 -11.81 -6.91 5.58
CA GLU A 101 -12.31 -7.42 6.86
C GLU A 101 -12.06 -8.91 7.01
N VAL A 102 -12.44 -9.72 6.01
CA VAL A 102 -12.31 -11.19 6.07
C VAL A 102 -10.86 -11.66 5.98
N ILE A 103 -10.00 -10.99 5.22
CA ILE A 103 -8.63 -11.49 4.91
C ILE A 103 -7.54 -10.74 5.66
N VAL A 104 -7.68 -9.43 5.88
CA VAL A 104 -6.61 -8.58 6.42
C VAL A 104 -6.80 -8.33 7.92
N TRP A 105 -7.96 -7.82 8.31
CA TRP A 105 -8.23 -7.35 9.69
C TRP A 105 -8.91 -8.41 10.56
N LEU A 106 -9.52 -9.42 9.94
CA LEU A 106 -10.27 -10.49 10.60
C LEU A 106 -11.44 -9.98 11.44
N THR A 107 -12.05 -8.87 11.03
CA THR A 107 -13.26 -8.26 11.60
C THR A 107 -14.52 -8.95 11.09
N ASP A 108 -15.69 -8.60 11.61
CA ASP A 108 -16.99 -9.11 11.15
C ASP A 108 -17.54 -8.19 10.03
N PRO A 109 -17.57 -8.64 8.76
CA PRO A 109 -17.93 -7.79 7.61
C PRO A 109 -19.40 -7.37 7.56
N LEU A 110 -20.19 -7.73 8.58
CA LEU A 110 -21.59 -7.36 8.71
C LEU A 110 -21.83 -6.46 9.93
N LYS A 111 -20.77 -6.05 10.63
CA LYS A 111 -20.85 -5.34 11.89
C LYS A 111 -19.84 -4.19 11.91
N PRO A 112 -20.31 -2.93 11.80
CA PRO A 112 -19.41 -1.78 11.63
C PRO A 112 -18.40 -1.52 12.74
N ASP A 113 -18.51 -2.22 13.88
CA ASP A 113 -17.73 -2.10 15.10
C ASP A 113 -17.64 -3.52 15.66
N THR A 114 -16.57 -4.24 15.36
CA THR A 114 -16.43 -5.67 15.62
C THR A 114 -16.34 -5.97 17.12
N ASP A 115 -15.66 -5.12 17.89
CA ASP A 115 -15.40 -5.34 19.31
C ASP A 115 -16.39 -4.64 20.27
N ASP A 116 -17.37 -3.90 19.71
CA ASP A 116 -18.40 -3.15 20.45
C ASP A 116 -17.82 -2.06 21.38
N ASP A 117 -16.68 -1.47 21.03
CA ASP A 117 -16.05 -0.41 21.84
C ASP A 117 -16.58 1.01 21.52
N GLY A 118 -17.38 1.13 20.46
CA GLY A 118 -18.03 2.34 20.00
C GLY A 118 -17.31 3.06 18.86
N PHE A 119 -16.21 2.50 18.35
CA PHE A 119 -15.52 2.98 17.16
C PHE A 119 -15.72 2.00 16.00
N LYS A 120 -15.76 2.54 14.77
CA LYS A 120 -15.90 1.69 13.59
C LYS A 120 -14.56 1.05 13.23
N ASP A 121 -14.56 -0.20 12.75
CA ASP A 121 -13.31 -0.91 12.42
C ASP A 121 -12.49 -0.13 11.37
N GLY A 122 -13.16 0.41 10.34
CA GLY A 122 -12.56 1.26 9.32
C GLY A 122 -11.99 2.57 9.85
N ASP A 123 -12.63 3.19 10.85
CA ASP A 123 -12.10 4.38 11.51
C ASP A 123 -10.88 4.03 12.37
N GLU A 124 -10.91 2.91 13.08
CA GLU A 124 -9.81 2.43 13.88
C GLU A 124 -8.57 2.11 13.03
N VAL A 125 -8.75 1.31 11.98
CA VAL A 125 -7.70 0.97 11.00
C VAL A 125 -7.07 2.23 10.41
N LYS A 126 -7.90 3.21 10.02
CA LYS A 126 -7.42 4.48 9.45
C LYS A 126 -6.60 5.31 10.44
N ASN A 127 -6.89 5.20 11.74
CA ASN A 127 -6.17 5.89 12.80
C ASN A 127 -5.05 5.03 13.43
N GLY A 128 -4.88 3.79 12.98
CA GLY A 128 -3.84 2.87 13.46
C GLY A 128 -4.15 2.20 14.80
N TYR A 129 -5.43 2.07 15.12
CA TYR A 129 -5.93 1.26 16.25
C TYR A 129 -6.19 -0.19 15.82
N ASP A 130 -6.50 -1.05 16.80
CA ASP A 130 -6.74 -2.48 16.62
C ASP A 130 -8.25 -2.72 16.67
N PRO A 131 -8.91 -3.11 15.56
CA PRO A 131 -10.37 -3.20 15.46
C PRO A 131 -11.01 -4.42 16.15
N LYS A 132 -10.28 -5.04 17.09
CA LYS A 132 -10.64 -6.34 17.70
C LYS A 132 -10.27 -6.44 19.18
N LYS A 133 -10.16 -5.32 19.84
CA LYS A 133 -9.45 -5.18 21.11
C LYS A 133 -10.14 -5.84 22.30
#